data_AF-A0A962WV73-F1
#
_entry.id   AF-A0A962WV73-F1
#
_cell.length_a   1.000
_cell.length_b   1.000
_cell.length_c   1.000
_cell.angle_alpha   90.00
_cell.angle_beta   90.00
_cell.angle_gamma   90.00
#
_symmetry.space_group_name_H-M   'P 1'
#
loop_
_entity.id
_entity.type
_entity.pdbx_description
1 polymer ?
#
loop_
_entity_poly.entity_id
_entity_poly.type
_entity_poly.pdbx_seq_one_letter_code
_entity_poly.pdbx_strand_id
1 'polypeptide(L)'
;MKLLFVHQNCPGQFKHLAPFFAATAENEVVFITRPGKPDLAGIRKIEYRPARQPSGSTHRYLRLTEEGVLNGQAVARVAMALKREGFRPDIIIAHVGWGEALYLKEVWADTPLIGYFEWY
;
A
#
# COMPACT_ATOMS: atom_id res chain seq x y z
N MET A 1 1.96 -15.11 -10.46
CA MET A 1 0.94 -14.60 -9.50
C MET A 1 0.96 -13.08 -9.49
N LYS A 2 -0.15 -12.40 -9.18
CA LYS A 2 -0.21 -10.95 -8.99
C LYS A 2 -0.15 -10.60 -7.51
N LEU A 3 0.94 -9.98 -7.05
CA LEU A 3 1.10 -9.57 -5.65
C LEU A 3 1.08 -8.06 -5.52
N LEU A 4 0.33 -7.56 -4.54
CA LEU A 4 0.34 -6.16 -4.16
C LEU A 4 0.95 -5.97 -2.78
N PHE A 5 2.08 -5.25 -2.71
CA PHE A 5 2.67 -4.80 -1.46
C PHE A 5 2.28 -3.34 -1.19
N VAL A 6 1.97 -3.01 0.07
CA VAL A 6 1.60 -1.64 0.48
C VAL A 6 2.38 -1.24 1.73
N HIS A 7 3.22 -0.22 1.61
CA HIS A 7 4.02 0.33 2.70
C HIS A 7 4.45 1.78 2.40
N GLN A 8 4.32 2.72 3.34
CA GLN A 8 4.79 4.11 3.12
C GLN A 8 6.28 4.23 2.76
N ASN A 9 7.11 3.32 3.26
CA ASN A 9 8.56 3.36 3.09
C ASN A 9 9.05 2.12 2.34
N CYS A 10 8.79 1.99 1.03
CA CYS A 10 9.36 0.90 0.24
C CYS A 10 10.91 0.83 0.42
N PRO A 11 11.51 -0.35 0.66
CA PRO A 11 10.84 -1.66 0.82
C PRO A 11 10.39 -2.00 2.24
N GLY A 12 10.79 -1.21 3.25
CA GLY A 12 10.37 -1.39 4.64
C GLY A 12 10.64 -2.81 5.15
N GLN A 13 9.66 -3.37 5.85
CA GLN A 13 9.68 -4.73 6.37
C GLN A 13 9.54 -5.80 5.25
N PHE A 14 9.21 -5.39 4.02
CA PHE A 14 9.06 -6.30 2.87
C PHE A 14 10.31 -6.40 1.99
N LYS A 15 11.46 -5.89 2.46
CA LYS A 15 12.76 -5.86 1.74
C LYS A 15 13.30 -7.20 1.26
N HIS A 16 12.85 -8.30 1.85
CA HIS A 16 13.22 -9.64 1.40
C HIS A 16 12.07 -10.31 0.64
N LEU A 17 10.85 -10.14 1.12
CA LEU A 17 9.68 -10.83 0.57
C LEU A 17 9.29 -10.31 -0.82
N ALA A 18 9.25 -8.99 -1.03
CA ALA A 18 8.88 -8.42 -2.32
C ALA A 18 9.89 -8.78 -3.41
N PRO A 19 11.22 -8.62 -3.21
CA PRO A 19 12.21 -9.06 -4.21
C PRO A 19 12.23 -10.57 -4.44
N PHE A 20 11.99 -11.39 -3.41
CA PHE A 20 11.90 -12.84 -3.55
C PHE A 20 10.82 -13.25 -4.55
N PHE A 21 9.61 -12.69 -4.41
CA PHE A 21 8.53 -12.97 -5.37
C PHE A 21 8.80 -12.37 -6.75
N ALA A 22 9.42 -11.19 -6.82
CA ALA A 22 9.75 -10.52 -8.07
C ALA A 22 10.84 -11.25 -8.88
N ALA A 23 11.63 -12.13 -8.25
CA ALA A 23 12.64 -12.93 -8.92
C ALA A 23 12.05 -14.08 -9.76
N THR A 24 10.77 -14.42 -9.57
CA THR A 24 10.05 -15.42 -10.38
C THR A 24 9.35 -14.71 -11.55
N ALA A 25 9.71 -15.03 -12.79
CA ALA A 25 9.26 -14.29 -13.99
C ALA A 25 7.74 -14.32 -14.22
N GLU A 26 7.07 -15.37 -13.72
CA GLU A 26 5.63 -15.55 -13.79
C GLU A 26 4.86 -14.70 -12.76
N ASN A 27 5.57 -14.02 -11.85
CA ASN A 27 4.99 -13.10 -10.90
C ASN A 27 4.97 -11.66 -11.42
N GLU A 28 3.85 -11.00 -11.21
CA GLU A 28 3.71 -9.55 -11.35
C GLU A 28 3.65 -8.96 -9.94
N VAL A 29 4.69 -8.22 -9.54
CA VAL A 29 4.77 -7.61 -8.21
C VAL A 29 4.59 -6.10 -8.33
N VAL A 30 3.53 -5.58 -7.72
CA VAL A 30 3.25 -4.15 -7.61
C VAL A 30 3.50 -3.69 -6.18
N PHE A 31 4.12 -2.52 -6.00
CA PHE A 31 4.39 -1.95 -4.68
C PHE A 31 3.86 -0.51 -4.60
N ILE A 32 2.91 -0.25 -3.71
CA ILE A 32 2.40 1.10 -3.43
C ILE A 32 3.15 1.70 -2.24
N THR A 33 3.71 2.91 -2.41
CA THR A 33 4.55 3.59 -1.41
C THR A 33 4.44 5.11 -1.44
N ARG A 34 4.93 5.82 -0.41
CA ARG A 34 5.13 7.28 -0.51
C ARG A 34 6.29 7.61 -1.48
N PRO A 35 6.40 8.88 -1.92
CA PRO A 35 7.43 9.28 -2.87
C PRO A 35 8.86 9.16 -2.38
N GLY A 36 9.80 9.08 -3.33
CA GLY A 36 11.24 9.19 -3.06
C GLY A 36 11.88 7.93 -2.46
N LYS A 37 11.24 6.78 -2.65
CA LYS A 37 11.76 5.47 -2.23
C LYS A 37 12.50 4.78 -3.39
N PRO A 38 13.49 3.92 -3.13
CA PRO A 38 14.26 3.26 -4.19
C PRO A 38 13.37 2.42 -5.11
N ASP A 39 13.79 2.28 -6.36
CA ASP A 39 13.27 1.25 -7.27
C ASP A 39 13.92 -0.10 -6.97
N LEU A 40 13.16 -1.17 -7.19
CA LEU A 40 13.61 -2.54 -6.99
C LEU A 40 13.39 -3.31 -8.29
N ALA A 41 14.36 -4.14 -8.67
CA ALA A 41 14.27 -4.93 -9.88
C ALA A 41 13.05 -5.86 -9.84
N GLY A 42 12.33 -5.96 -10.97
CA GLY A 42 11.14 -6.81 -11.09
C GLY A 42 9.89 -6.33 -10.36
N ILE A 43 9.91 -5.12 -9.76
CA ILE A 43 8.79 -4.57 -9.01
C ILE A 43 8.27 -3.29 -9.68
N ARG A 44 6.98 -3.29 -10.03
CA ARG A 44 6.27 -2.08 -10.47
C ARG A 44 5.96 -1.20 -9.26
N LYS A 45 6.78 -0.18 -9.01
CA LYS A 45 6.57 0.79 -7.94
C LYS A 45 5.54 1.85 -8.35
N ILE A 46 4.58 2.14 -7.48
CA ILE A 46 3.59 3.20 -7.66
C ILE A 46 3.58 4.10 -6.42
N GLU A 47 3.74 5.39 -6.63
CA GLU A 47 3.75 6.37 -5.55
C GLU A 47 2.33 6.90 -5.26
N TYR A 48 1.97 7.00 -3.99
CA TYR A 48 0.76 7.70 -3.54
C TYR A 48 1.11 8.99 -2.80
N ARG A 49 0.21 9.98 -2.88
CA ARG A 49 0.29 11.23 -2.10
C ARG A 49 -1.07 11.50 -1.44
N PRO A 50 -1.15 11.70 -0.11
CA PRO A 50 -2.34 12.24 0.55
C PRO A 50 -2.78 13.55 -0.12
N ALA A 51 -4.09 13.77 -0.24
CA ALA A 51 -4.64 14.95 -0.91
C ALA A 51 -4.35 16.26 -0.16
N ARG A 52 -4.09 16.15 1.14
CA ARG A 52 -3.76 17.24 2.04
C ARG A 52 -3.03 16.68 3.26
N GLN A 53 -2.51 17.58 4.08
CA GLN A 53 -2.06 17.25 5.44
C GLN A 53 -3.26 17.22 6.40
N PRO A 54 -3.13 16.55 7.56
CA PRO A 54 -4.07 16.70 8.67
C PRO A 54 -4.28 18.17 9.02
N SER A 55 -5.50 18.54 9.44
CA SER A 55 -5.77 19.94 9.79
C SER A 55 -5.00 20.33 11.05
N GLY A 56 -4.47 21.56 11.08
CA GLY A 56 -3.87 22.12 12.29
C GLY A 56 -4.86 22.22 13.46
N SER A 57 -6.15 22.37 13.15
CA SER A 57 -7.25 22.43 14.12
C SER A 57 -7.75 21.07 14.59
N THR A 58 -7.32 19.96 13.98
CA THR A 58 -7.67 18.61 14.44
C THR A 58 -7.12 18.40 15.84
N HIS A 59 -8.00 17.92 16.72
CA HIS A 59 -7.64 17.60 18.10
C HIS A 59 -6.39 16.70 18.12
N ARG A 60 -5.41 17.02 18.97
CA ARG A 60 -4.07 16.38 18.93
C ARG A 60 -4.11 14.85 18.97
N TYR A 61 -5.07 14.26 19.70
CA TYR A 61 -5.23 12.80 19.80
C TYR A 61 -5.86 12.15 18.55
N LEU A 62 -6.45 12.93 17.64
CA LEU A 62 -7.07 12.44 16.42
C LEU A 62 -6.24 12.74 15.17
N ARG A 63 -5.10 13.42 15.30
CA ARG A 63 -4.24 13.78 14.15
C ARG A 63 -3.72 12.55 13.42
N LEU A 64 -3.31 11.50 14.15
CA LEU A 64 -2.86 10.24 13.54
C LEU A 64 -4.01 9.50 12.84
N THR A 65 -5.22 9.56 13.41
CA THR A 65 -6.41 9.01 12.77
C THR A 65 -6.74 9.73 11.46
N GLU A 66 -6.69 11.07 11.46
CA GLU A 66 -6.88 11.85 10.25
C GLU A 66 -5.81 11.55 9.20
N GLU A 67 -4.54 11.48 9.60
CA GLU A 67 -3.45 11.10 8.69
C GLU A 67 -3.68 9.71 8.09
N GLY A 68 -4.09 8.74 8.91
CA GLY A 68 -4.38 7.38 8.46
C GLY A 68 -5.52 7.34 7.43
N VAL A 69 -6.59 8.09 7.66
CA VAL A 69 -7.69 8.23 6.70
C VAL A 69 -7.19 8.83 5.38
N LEU A 70 -6.36 9.87 5.44
CA LEU A 70 -5.84 10.54 4.24
C LEU A 70 -4.88 9.63 3.44
N ASN A 71 -4.04 8.85 4.12
CA ASN A 71 -3.18 7.84 3.52
C ASN A 71 -4.03 6.75 2.83
N GLY A 72 -5.00 6.19 3.56
CA GLY A 72 -5.89 5.17 3.02
C GLY A 72 -6.64 5.66 1.78
N GLN A 73 -7.20 6.88 1.81
CA GLN A 73 -7.88 7.45 0.65
C GLN A 73 -6.95 7.60 -0.57
N ALA A 74 -5.69 7.96 -0.36
CA ALA A 74 -4.72 8.08 -1.43
C ALA A 74 -4.37 6.71 -2.04
N VAL A 75 -4.14 5.70 -1.20
CA VAL A 75 -3.91 4.32 -1.65
C VAL A 75 -5.13 3.75 -2.35
N ALA A 76 -6.34 4.01 -1.86
CA ALA A 76 -7.58 3.59 -2.50
C ALA A 76 -7.71 4.15 -3.93
N ARG A 77 -7.35 5.43 -4.16
CA ARG A 77 -7.34 6.02 -5.51
C ARG A 77 -6.37 5.33 -6.45
N VAL A 78 -5.16 5.00 -5.96
CA VAL A 78 -4.17 4.22 -6.73
C VAL A 78 -4.70 2.82 -7.03
N ALA A 79 -5.27 2.14 -6.04
CA ALA A 79 -5.83 0.81 -6.18
C ALA A 79 -7.02 0.78 -7.17
N MET A 80 -7.90 1.79 -7.15
CA MET A 80 -8.97 1.94 -8.15
C MET A 80 -8.43 2.18 -9.56
N ALA A 81 -7.34 2.95 -9.71
CA ALA A 81 -6.68 3.12 -11.00
C ALA A 81 -6.10 1.80 -11.52
N LEU A 82 -5.36 1.06 -10.68
CA LEU A 82 -4.86 -0.29 -10.98
C LEU A 82 -5.99 -1.24 -11.39
N LYS A 83 -7.10 -1.23 -10.67
CA LYS A 83 -8.28 -2.05 -11.00
C LYS A 83 -8.84 -1.70 -12.38
N ARG A 84 -8.90 -0.42 -12.74
CA ARG A 84 -9.33 0.03 -14.09
C ARG A 84 -8.33 -0.37 -15.19
N GLU A 85 -7.04 -0.47 -14.87
CA GLU A 85 -6.01 -1.01 -15.76
C GLU A 85 -6.07 -2.54 -15.91
N GLY A 86 -6.98 -3.23 -15.21
CA GLY A 86 -7.11 -4.69 -15.25
C GLY A 86 -6.19 -5.43 -14.27
N PHE A 87 -5.50 -4.72 -13.38
CA PHE A 87 -4.76 -5.35 -12.29
C PHE A 87 -5.71 -5.80 -11.18
N ARG A 88 -5.71 -7.11 -10.89
CA ARG A 88 -6.39 -7.73 -9.75
C ARG A 88 -5.36 -8.58 -9.01
N PRO A 89 -4.94 -8.19 -7.80
CA PRO A 89 -4.00 -8.98 -7.03
C PRO A 89 -4.64 -10.29 -6.58
N ASP A 90 -3.83 -11.35 -6.58
CA ASP A 90 -4.15 -12.64 -5.96
C ASP A 90 -4.01 -12.53 -4.43
N ILE A 91 -3.04 -11.74 -3.95
CA ILE A 91 -2.79 -11.48 -2.53
C ILE A 91 -2.35 -10.02 -2.36
N ILE A 92 -2.86 -9.38 -1.32
CA ILE A 92 -2.40 -8.06 -0.86
C ILE A 92 -1.64 -8.24 0.47
N ILE A 93 -0.46 -7.64 0.58
CA ILE A 93 0.39 -7.67 1.77
C ILE A 93 0.64 -6.22 2.17
N ALA A 94 0.14 -5.82 3.34
CA ALA A 94 0.18 -4.43 3.76
C ALA A 94 0.66 -4.29 5.19
N HIS A 95 1.45 -3.25 5.46
CA HIS A 95 1.60 -2.77 6.83
C HIS A 95 0.36 -1.97 7.22
N VAL A 96 -0.12 -2.17 8.44
CA VAL A 96 -1.45 -1.70 8.88
C VAL A 96 -1.39 -0.55 9.88
N GLY A 97 -0.20 -0.02 10.19
CA GLY A 97 -0.01 0.97 11.25
C GLY A 97 -0.31 2.43 10.87
N TRP A 98 -0.34 2.78 9.59
CA TRP A 98 -0.52 4.18 9.13
C TRP A 98 -1.70 4.41 8.18
N GLY A 99 -2.62 3.46 8.12
CA GLY A 99 -3.92 3.60 7.46
C GLY A 99 -3.97 3.30 5.96
N GLU A 100 -2.85 3.00 5.30
CA GLU A 100 -2.81 2.66 3.86
C GLU A 100 -3.71 1.48 3.49
N ALA A 101 -3.87 0.53 4.41
CA ALA A 101 -4.66 -0.67 4.17
C ALA A 101 -6.18 -0.49 4.38
N LEU A 102 -6.63 0.65 4.92
CA LEU A 102 -8.00 0.85 5.42
C LEU A 102 -9.09 0.53 4.41
N TYR A 103 -8.86 0.84 3.13
CA TYR A 103 -9.91 0.79 2.10
C TYR A 103 -9.63 -0.24 0.99
N LEU A 104 -8.65 -1.13 1.18
CA LEU A 104 -8.24 -2.06 0.12
C LEU A 104 -9.31 -3.12 -0.18
N LYS A 105 -10.15 -3.45 0.80
CA LYS A 105 -11.24 -4.42 0.66
C LYS A 105 -12.45 -3.84 -0.05
N GLU A 106 -12.64 -2.53 -0.03
CA GLU A 106 -13.63 -1.80 -0.80
C GLU A 106 -13.25 -1.79 -2.29
N VAL A 107 -11.95 -1.85 -2.61
CA VAL A 107 -11.47 -1.98 -3.99
C VAL A 107 -11.50 -3.44 -4.45
N TRP A 108 -10.98 -4.37 -3.65
CA TRP A 108 -10.94 -5.80 -3.94
C TRP A 108 -11.49 -6.63 -2.78
N ALA A 109 -12.82 -6.77 -2.73
CA ALA A 109 -13.52 -7.48 -1.67
C ALA A 109 -13.09 -8.95 -1.53
N ASP A 110 -12.81 -9.63 -2.64
CA ASP A 110 -12.50 -11.07 -2.63
C ASP A 110 -11.00 -11.39 -2.56
N THR A 111 -10.12 -10.38 -2.65
CA THR A 111 -8.67 -10.62 -2.58
C THR A 111 -8.24 -10.77 -1.11
N PRO A 112 -7.53 -11.85 -0.73
CA PRO A 112 -6.90 -11.97 0.59
C PRO A 112 -6.00 -10.79 0.93
N LEU A 113 -6.17 -10.23 2.13
CA LEU A 113 -5.35 -9.16 2.67
C LEU A 113 -4.59 -9.68 3.89
N ILE A 114 -3.27 -9.75 3.79
CA ILE A 114 -2.37 -10.11 4.88
C ILE A 114 -1.83 -8.81 5.50
N GLY A 115 -2.22 -8.55 6.74
CA GLY A 115 -1.72 -7.42 7.52
C GLY A 115 -0.43 -7.76 8.26
N TYR A 116 0.59 -6.92 8.13
CA TYR A 116 1.78 -6.94 8.99
C TYR A 116 1.56 -5.97 10.16
N PHE A 117 1.37 -6.53 11.36
CA PHE A 117 1.16 -5.79 12.61
C PHE A 117 2.49 -5.68 13.35
N GLU A 118 3.19 -4.56 13.15
CA GLU A 118 4.51 -4.33 13.75
C GLU A 118 4.47 -4.16 15.27
N TRP A 119 3.36 -3.65 15.80
CA TRP A 119 3.14 -3.39 17.21
C TRP A 119 1.82 -4.03 17.61
N TYR A 120 1.85 -4.88 18.65
CA TYR A 120 0.68 -5.56 19.22
C TYR A 120 0.79 -5.64 20.73
#